data_AF-A0A1I5EIL5-F1
#
_entry.id   AF-A0A1I5EIL5-F1
#
_cell.length_a   1.000
_cell.length_b   1.000
_cell.length_c   1.000
_cell.angle_alpha   90.00
_cell.angle_beta   90.00
_cell.angle_gamma   90.00
#
_symmetry.space_group_name_H-M   'P 1'
#
loop_
_entity.id
_entity.type
_entity.pdbx_description
1 polymer ?
#
loop_
_entity_poly.entity_id
_entity_poly.type
_entity_poly.pdbx_seq_one_letter_code
_entity_poly.pdbx_strand_id
1 'polypeptide(L)'
;MVSHIDIRSVKAVAQGQWQGLLSACGVDVPAKGKHGACPICGGTDRFHFIDDRGDGNWHCRQCDNPHHGDGFDLLTKVKGITLTEAIKVVADALLLPLPEPQPARKEALKSEAPLITEKVNKLVAQTITGQSDYLTKKGLQCPDQRLLKDGSLLLVTQTLDGTITGAQIIKPNSDKRLVSGTQKKGSFIPLSAITETPDTIIITEGYATALTVSQLHEGWVLAAIDEGNLPTVTKQVRERYPDARIILAADNDWHA
;
A
#
# COMPACT_ATOMS: atom_id res chain seq x y z
N MET A 1 24.72 -2.00 13.52
CA MET A 1 24.16 -0.98 12.59
C MET A 1 23.39 -1.73 11.53
N VAL A 2 22.07 -1.47 11.39
CA VAL A 2 21.17 -2.48 10.81
C VAL A 2 20.41 -2.05 9.57
N SER A 3 20.98 -2.37 8.40
CA SER A 3 20.45 -2.25 7.03
C SER A 3 19.21 -3.13 6.72
N HIS A 4 18.00 -2.59 6.87
CA HIS A 4 16.80 -3.24 6.34
C HIS A 4 16.90 -3.38 4.81
N ILE A 5 16.83 -4.60 4.28
CA ILE A 5 16.84 -4.86 2.83
C ILE A 5 15.44 -4.53 2.26
N ASP A 6 15.30 -3.39 1.57
CA ASP A 6 14.09 -3.00 0.82
C ASP A 6 14.05 -3.67 -0.55
N ILE A 7 12.93 -4.33 -0.91
CA ILE A 7 12.72 -4.95 -2.23
C ILE A 7 12.98 -3.96 -3.38
N ARG A 8 12.67 -2.67 -3.20
CA ARG A 8 12.93 -1.65 -4.23
C ARG A 8 14.41 -1.39 -4.41
N SER A 9 15.17 -1.35 -3.32
CA SER A 9 16.63 -1.25 -3.36
C SER A 9 17.25 -2.46 -4.02
N VAL A 10 16.80 -3.68 -3.66
CA VAL A 10 17.29 -4.90 -4.31
C VAL A 10 16.91 -4.93 -5.78
N LYS A 11 15.68 -4.56 -6.15
CA LYS A 11 15.26 -4.43 -7.56
C LYS A 11 16.13 -3.44 -8.34
N ALA A 12 16.43 -2.28 -7.76
CA ALA A 12 17.25 -1.27 -8.40
C ALA A 12 18.70 -1.74 -8.61
N VAL A 13 19.29 -2.40 -7.62
CA VAL A 13 20.68 -2.91 -7.72
C VAL A 13 20.75 -4.14 -8.62
N ALA A 14 19.74 -5.02 -8.58
CA ALA A 14 19.66 -6.20 -9.44
C ALA A 14 19.37 -5.86 -10.91
N GLN A 15 18.97 -4.62 -11.21
CA GLN A 15 18.57 -4.24 -12.55
C GLN A 15 19.72 -4.44 -13.55
N GLY A 16 19.46 -5.22 -14.60
CA GLY A 16 20.44 -5.59 -15.64
C GLY A 16 21.45 -6.66 -15.22
N GLN A 17 21.33 -7.25 -14.02
CA GLN A 17 22.25 -8.26 -13.50
C GLN A 17 21.60 -9.64 -13.33
N TRP A 18 20.34 -9.80 -13.72
CA TRP A 18 19.52 -10.97 -13.38
C TRP A 18 20.07 -12.30 -13.87
N GLN A 19 20.69 -12.36 -15.05
CA GLN A 19 21.28 -13.62 -15.53
C GLN A 19 22.39 -14.11 -14.58
N GLY A 20 23.26 -13.20 -14.14
CA GLY A 20 24.34 -13.53 -13.21
C GLY A 20 23.82 -13.82 -11.80
N LEU A 21 22.83 -13.05 -11.33
CA LEU A 21 22.23 -13.22 -10.02
C LEU A 21 21.48 -14.54 -9.89
N LEU A 22 20.70 -14.93 -10.89
CA LEU A 22 20.00 -16.21 -10.90
C LEU A 22 21.01 -17.37 -10.84
N SER A 23 22.08 -17.30 -11.63
CA SER A 23 23.15 -18.30 -11.60
C SER A 23 23.85 -18.36 -10.23
N ALA A 24 24.16 -17.21 -9.63
CA ALA A 24 24.73 -17.15 -8.27
C ALA A 24 23.77 -17.72 -7.20
N CYS A 25 22.46 -17.63 -7.43
CA CYS A 25 21.44 -18.24 -6.59
C CYS A 25 21.19 -19.73 -6.90
N GLY A 26 21.94 -20.34 -7.82
CA GLY A 26 21.78 -21.73 -8.25
C GLY A 26 20.56 -21.96 -9.15
N VAL A 27 20.18 -20.97 -9.94
CA VAL A 27 19.12 -21.05 -10.96
C VAL A 27 19.74 -20.78 -12.33
N ASP A 28 19.89 -21.83 -13.12
CA ASP A 28 20.45 -21.71 -14.46
C ASP A 28 19.40 -21.24 -15.46
N VAL A 29 19.69 -20.17 -16.19
CA VAL A 29 18.84 -19.65 -17.27
C VAL A 29 19.65 -19.54 -18.57
N PRO A 30 19.01 -19.69 -19.75
CA PRO A 30 19.68 -19.45 -21.02
C PRO A 30 20.13 -17.99 -21.14
N ALA A 31 21.06 -17.71 -22.06
CA ALA A 31 21.49 -16.35 -22.35
C ALA A 31 20.31 -15.46 -22.74
N LYS A 32 20.40 -14.16 -22.43
CA LYS A 32 19.39 -13.15 -22.79
C LYS A 32 18.94 -13.29 -24.26
N GLY A 33 17.63 -13.38 -24.47
CA GLY A 33 16.98 -13.57 -25.77
C GLY A 33 17.08 -14.98 -26.35
N LYS A 34 17.58 -15.97 -25.59
CA LYS A 34 17.69 -17.37 -26.01
C LYS A 34 16.69 -18.26 -25.28
N HIS A 35 16.40 -19.38 -25.94
CA HIS A 35 15.51 -20.41 -25.43
C HIS A 35 16.33 -21.55 -24.79
N GLY A 36 15.76 -22.23 -23.80
CA GLY A 36 16.42 -23.32 -23.09
C GLY A 36 15.48 -24.13 -22.20
N ALA A 37 16.07 -25.04 -21.41
CA ALA A 37 15.37 -25.83 -20.41
C ALA A 37 14.70 -24.93 -19.36
N CYS A 38 13.51 -25.29 -18.89
CA CYS A 38 12.84 -24.52 -17.84
C CYS A 38 13.36 -24.90 -16.45
N PRO A 39 13.78 -23.93 -15.62
CA PRO A 39 14.21 -24.20 -14.25
C PRO A 39 13.08 -24.70 -13.33
N ILE A 40 11.81 -24.46 -13.72
CA ILE A 40 10.63 -24.80 -12.93
C ILE A 40 10.10 -26.20 -13.30
N CYS A 41 9.97 -26.48 -14.61
CA CYS A 41 9.30 -27.70 -15.10
C CYS A 41 10.14 -28.56 -16.05
N GLY A 42 11.42 -28.24 -16.25
CA GLY A 42 12.35 -28.99 -17.10
C GLY A 42 12.14 -28.78 -18.62
N GLY A 43 12.43 -29.82 -19.41
CA GLY A 43 12.43 -29.76 -20.89
C GLY A 43 13.75 -29.26 -21.47
N THR A 44 13.75 -28.93 -22.77
CA THR A 44 14.98 -28.56 -23.51
C THR A 44 14.98 -27.14 -24.08
N ASP A 45 13.83 -26.59 -24.51
CA ASP A 45 13.75 -25.32 -25.26
C ASP A 45 12.56 -24.41 -24.86
N ARG A 46 11.78 -24.79 -23.84
CA ARG A 46 10.47 -24.16 -23.54
C ARG A 46 10.52 -22.86 -22.75
N PHE A 47 11.66 -22.54 -22.16
CA PHE A 47 11.89 -21.36 -21.35
C PHE A 47 12.65 -20.29 -22.15
N HIS A 48 12.19 -19.06 -22.08
CA HIS A 48 12.80 -17.92 -22.73
C HIS A 48 13.17 -16.88 -21.67
N PHE A 49 14.47 -16.60 -21.52
CA PHE A 49 14.95 -15.51 -20.67
C PHE A 49 15.03 -14.22 -21.51
N ILE A 50 14.05 -13.34 -21.34
CA ILE A 50 13.84 -12.17 -22.19
C ILE A 50 14.73 -11.03 -21.69
N ASP A 51 14.59 -10.68 -20.41
CA ASP A 51 15.31 -9.62 -19.69
C ASP A 51 15.56 -8.33 -20.51
N ASP A 52 14.60 -7.95 -21.33
CA ASP A 52 14.65 -6.77 -22.20
C ASP A 52 14.64 -5.47 -21.38
N ARG A 53 13.91 -5.48 -20.26
CA ARG A 53 13.76 -4.36 -19.31
C ARG A 53 14.76 -4.39 -18.14
N GLY A 54 15.64 -5.40 -18.08
CA GLY A 54 16.64 -5.54 -17.03
C GLY A 54 16.07 -5.97 -15.68
N ASP A 55 14.84 -6.47 -15.62
CA ASP A 55 14.11 -6.92 -14.43
C ASP A 55 14.06 -8.45 -14.29
N GLY A 56 14.74 -9.17 -15.19
CA GLY A 56 14.82 -10.64 -15.18
C GLY A 56 13.61 -11.30 -15.82
N ASN A 57 12.88 -10.59 -16.69
CA ASN A 57 11.67 -11.10 -17.33
C ASN A 57 11.91 -12.43 -18.06
N TRP A 58 11.00 -13.37 -17.82
CA TRP A 58 11.02 -14.69 -18.44
C TRP A 58 9.62 -15.15 -18.82
N HIS A 59 9.58 -16.14 -19.69
CA HIS A 59 8.35 -16.82 -20.10
C HIS A 59 8.63 -18.31 -20.33
N CYS A 60 7.72 -19.17 -19.88
CA CYS A 60 7.71 -20.60 -20.15
C CYS A 60 6.42 -21.00 -20.87
N ARG A 61 6.54 -21.80 -21.93
CA ARG A 61 5.38 -22.28 -22.71
C ARG A 61 4.56 -23.39 -22.03
N GLN A 62 5.03 -23.98 -20.93
CA GLN A 62 4.44 -25.19 -20.32
C GLN A 62 4.18 -25.10 -18.81
N CYS A 63 4.71 -24.08 -18.12
CA CYS A 63 4.42 -23.93 -16.69
C CYS A 63 2.93 -23.61 -16.47
N ASP A 64 2.43 -23.94 -15.29
CA ASP A 64 1.11 -23.48 -14.84
C ASP A 64 1.11 -21.96 -14.60
N ASN A 65 -0.07 -21.35 -14.70
CA ASN A 65 -0.23 -19.91 -14.54
C ASN A 65 0.15 -19.45 -13.10
N PRO A 66 0.95 -18.38 -12.91
CA PRO A 66 1.63 -17.60 -13.94
C PRO A 66 2.85 -18.32 -14.53
N HIS A 67 2.89 -18.41 -15.86
CA HIS A 67 3.98 -19.03 -16.62
C HIS A 67 4.98 -18.00 -17.19
N HIS A 68 4.96 -16.80 -16.64
CA HIS A 68 5.86 -15.69 -16.88
C HIS A 68 6.02 -14.89 -15.58
N GLY A 69 7.03 -14.03 -15.52
CA GLY A 69 7.27 -13.16 -14.36
C GLY A 69 8.63 -12.48 -14.42
N ASP A 70 9.00 -11.83 -13.32
CA ASP A 70 10.32 -11.22 -13.12
C ASP A 70 11.33 -12.21 -12.50
N GLY A 71 12.56 -11.74 -12.25
CA GLY A 71 13.60 -12.58 -11.67
C GLY A 71 13.29 -13.11 -10.25
N PHE A 72 12.49 -12.37 -9.45
CA PHE A 72 12.03 -12.85 -8.15
C PHE A 72 10.91 -13.88 -8.29
N ASP A 73 9.99 -13.68 -9.22
CA ASP A 73 8.95 -14.67 -9.53
C ASP A 73 9.57 -16.01 -9.95
N LEU A 74 10.66 -15.97 -10.72
CA LEU A 74 11.40 -17.17 -11.09
C LEU A 74 12.01 -17.84 -9.87
N LEU A 75 12.71 -17.08 -9.03
CA LEU A 75 13.44 -17.60 -7.87
C LEU A 75 12.49 -18.23 -6.84
N THR A 76 11.35 -17.58 -6.57
CA THR A 76 10.30 -18.10 -5.68
C THR A 76 9.73 -19.41 -6.19
N LYS A 77 9.43 -19.51 -7.50
CA LYS A 77 8.89 -20.73 -8.11
C LYS A 77 9.89 -21.89 -8.11
N VAL A 78 11.15 -21.63 -8.48
CA VAL A 78 12.17 -22.68 -8.57
C VAL A 78 12.54 -23.23 -7.19
N LYS A 79 12.61 -22.37 -6.17
CA LYS A 79 13.04 -22.77 -4.82
C LYS A 79 11.88 -23.09 -3.87
N GLY A 80 10.63 -22.80 -4.23
CA GLY A 80 9.47 -22.99 -3.36
C GLY A 80 9.49 -22.09 -2.12
N ILE A 81 10.07 -20.89 -2.24
CA ILE A 81 10.26 -19.94 -1.12
C ILE A 81 9.34 -18.72 -1.28
N THR A 82 9.11 -18.03 -0.18
CA THR A 82 8.38 -16.76 -0.17
C THR A 82 9.16 -15.65 -0.87
N LEU A 83 8.47 -14.61 -1.34
CA LEU A 83 9.11 -13.43 -1.94
C LEU A 83 10.14 -12.79 -0.99
N THR A 84 9.86 -12.76 0.30
CA THR A 84 10.79 -12.21 1.31
C THR A 84 12.08 -13.02 1.41
N GLU A 85 12.00 -14.34 1.34
CA GLU A 85 13.18 -15.21 1.32
C GLU A 85 13.96 -15.05 0.01
N ALA A 86 13.27 -14.96 -1.12
CA ALA A 86 13.90 -14.67 -2.42
C ALA A 86 14.67 -13.33 -2.41
N ILE A 87 14.12 -12.29 -1.78
CA ILE A 87 14.78 -10.99 -1.62
C ILE A 87 16.09 -11.11 -0.83
N LYS A 88 16.10 -11.88 0.27
CA LYS A 88 17.31 -12.11 1.07
C LYS A 88 18.38 -12.83 0.27
N VAL A 89 18.01 -13.91 -0.41
CA VAL A 89 18.92 -14.69 -1.25
C VAL A 89 19.58 -13.81 -2.34
N VAL A 90 18.81 -12.94 -2.99
CA VAL A 90 19.35 -12.00 -4.00
C VAL A 90 20.22 -10.92 -3.36
N ALA A 91 19.83 -10.38 -2.21
CA ALA A 91 20.63 -9.38 -1.50
C ALA A 91 21.98 -9.93 -1.02
N ASP A 92 21.99 -11.18 -0.55
CA ASP A 92 23.21 -11.89 -0.17
C ASP A 92 24.12 -12.14 -1.38
N ALA A 93 23.54 -12.56 -2.51
CA ALA A 93 24.28 -12.72 -3.78
C ALA A 93 24.85 -11.40 -4.31
N LEU A 94 24.22 -10.27 -4.00
CA LEU A 94 24.71 -8.92 -4.30
C LEU A 94 25.79 -8.42 -3.33
N LEU A 95 26.20 -9.22 -2.33
CA LEU A 95 27.18 -8.88 -1.31
C LEU A 95 26.85 -7.57 -0.57
N LEU A 96 25.56 -7.30 -0.35
CA LEU A 96 25.12 -6.18 0.46
C LEU A 96 25.33 -6.52 1.95
N PRO A 97 25.93 -5.64 2.78
CA PRO A 97 26.17 -5.95 4.18
C PRO A 97 24.85 -6.17 4.93
N LEU A 98 24.68 -7.39 5.45
CA LEU A 98 23.58 -7.80 6.32
C LEU A 98 23.72 -7.19 7.72
N PRO A 99 22.61 -7.04 8.45
CA PRO A 99 22.70 -6.58 9.82
C PRO A 99 22.01 -7.38 10.92
N GLU A 100 22.51 -7.19 12.15
CA GLU A 100 22.01 -7.79 13.40
C GLU A 100 20.67 -7.22 13.91
N PRO A 101 19.87 -7.90 14.75
CA PRO A 101 18.55 -7.42 15.14
C PRO A 101 18.61 -6.45 16.34
N GLN A 102 18.10 -5.20 16.20
CA GLN A 102 17.86 -4.26 17.31
C GLN A 102 16.63 -3.35 17.06
N PRO A 103 15.96 -2.83 18.12
CA PRO A 103 14.54 -2.52 18.12
C PRO A 103 14.19 -1.23 17.38
N ALA A 104 13.00 -1.24 16.77
CA ALA A 104 12.31 -0.18 16.05
C ALA A 104 12.96 1.22 16.11
N ARG A 105 13.73 1.58 15.08
CA ARG A 105 13.98 2.99 14.75
C ARG A 105 13.51 3.26 13.32
N LYS A 106 12.34 3.89 13.30
CA LYS A 106 11.61 4.58 12.23
C LYS A 106 12.32 4.62 10.87
N GLU A 107 11.64 4.04 9.88
CA GLU A 107 11.76 4.37 8.47
C GLU A 107 12.09 5.86 8.32
N ALA A 108 13.25 6.17 7.75
CA ALA A 108 13.42 7.43 7.06
C ALA A 108 12.58 7.35 5.77
N LEU A 109 11.28 7.61 5.95
CA LEU A 109 10.50 8.52 5.13
C LEU A 109 11.40 9.21 4.10
N LYS A 110 11.24 8.90 2.80
CA LYS A 110 11.51 9.95 1.81
C LYS A 110 10.71 11.14 2.30
N SER A 111 11.36 12.24 2.66
CA SER A 111 10.74 13.41 3.27
C SER A 111 9.86 14.15 2.25
N GLU A 112 8.79 13.50 1.82
CA GLU A 112 7.60 14.13 1.26
C GLU A 112 6.64 14.52 2.38
N ALA A 113 6.78 13.97 3.61
CA ALA A 113 5.91 14.32 4.74
C ALA A 113 5.91 15.81 5.09
N PRO A 114 7.05 16.52 5.22
CA PRO A 114 7.01 17.97 5.44
C PRO A 114 6.26 18.69 4.31
N LEU A 115 6.51 18.28 3.06
CA LEU A 115 5.95 18.91 1.87
C LEU A 115 4.44 18.64 1.70
N ILE A 116 3.98 17.41 1.97
CA ILE A 116 2.56 17.06 1.91
C ILE A 116 1.81 17.62 3.11
N THR A 117 2.38 17.58 4.33
CA THR A 117 1.78 18.19 5.51
C THR A 117 1.61 19.70 5.31
N GLU A 118 2.63 20.40 4.81
CA GLU A 118 2.53 21.82 4.46
C GLU A 118 1.46 22.08 3.39
N LYS A 119 1.42 21.27 2.33
CA LYS A 119 0.43 21.37 1.25
C LYS A 119 -1.00 21.17 1.77
N VAL A 120 -1.22 20.17 2.61
CA VAL A 120 -2.53 19.88 3.22
C VAL A 120 -2.91 21.01 4.18
N ASN A 121 -1.99 21.48 5.03
CA ASN A 121 -2.24 22.60 5.93
C ASN A 121 -2.63 23.87 5.17
N LYS A 122 -1.96 24.14 4.03
CA LYS A 122 -2.32 25.25 3.14
C LYS A 122 -3.73 25.10 2.55
N LEU A 123 -4.14 23.90 2.18
CA LEU A 123 -5.50 23.63 1.73
C LEU A 123 -6.52 23.81 2.86
N VAL A 124 -6.25 23.27 4.05
CA VAL A 124 -7.10 23.42 5.24
C VAL A 124 -7.30 24.90 5.59
N ALA A 125 -6.25 25.71 5.55
CA ALA A 125 -6.32 27.15 5.81
C ALA A 125 -7.18 27.92 4.79
N GLN A 126 -7.46 27.33 3.62
CA GLN A 126 -8.33 27.91 2.60
C GLN A 126 -9.77 27.41 2.68
N THR A 127 -10.08 26.50 3.61
CA THR A 127 -11.42 25.96 3.76
C THR A 127 -12.34 26.88 4.55
N ILE A 128 -13.62 26.80 4.22
CA ILE A 128 -14.72 27.34 5.01
C ILE A 128 -15.52 26.17 5.61
N THR A 129 -16.26 26.45 6.67
CA THR A 129 -17.20 25.49 7.26
C THR A 129 -18.51 25.52 6.47
N GLY A 130 -19.03 24.37 6.05
CA GLY A 130 -20.32 24.30 5.39
C GLY A 130 -20.81 22.88 5.05
N GLN A 131 -21.98 22.80 4.43
CA GLN A 131 -22.61 21.57 3.95
C GLN A 131 -22.07 21.17 2.58
N SER A 132 -21.60 19.94 2.42
CA SER A 132 -21.14 19.41 1.13
C SER A 132 -22.29 18.90 0.26
N ASP A 133 -22.34 19.29 -1.01
CA ASP A 133 -23.28 18.74 -2.00
C ASP A 133 -23.17 17.22 -2.15
N TYR A 134 -21.96 16.67 -2.04
CA TYR A 134 -21.73 15.22 -2.07
C TYR A 134 -22.46 14.52 -0.91
N LEU A 135 -22.35 15.07 0.30
CA LEU A 135 -23.01 14.51 1.48
C LEU A 135 -24.53 14.68 1.39
N THR A 136 -25.00 15.84 0.92
CA THR A 136 -26.43 16.07 0.65
C THR A 136 -26.99 15.05 -0.33
N LYS A 137 -26.29 14.75 -1.43
CA LYS A 137 -26.67 13.70 -2.39
C LYS A 137 -26.67 12.30 -1.78
N LYS A 138 -25.82 12.06 -0.78
CA LYS A 138 -25.82 10.82 0.02
C LYS A 138 -26.89 10.82 1.12
N GLY A 139 -27.73 11.86 1.22
CA GLY A 139 -28.78 11.98 2.22
C GLY A 139 -28.29 12.43 3.61
N LEU A 140 -27.05 12.91 3.72
CA LEU A 140 -26.42 13.29 4.98
C LEU A 140 -26.41 14.82 5.15
N GLN A 141 -27.00 15.29 6.24
CA GLN A 141 -26.98 16.70 6.67
C GLN A 141 -25.88 16.88 7.73
N CYS A 142 -24.71 17.34 7.28
CA CYS A 142 -23.52 17.56 8.10
C CYS A 142 -22.96 18.95 7.75
N PRO A 143 -23.43 20.04 8.41
CA PRO A 143 -23.07 21.40 8.01
C PRO A 143 -21.67 21.84 8.45
N ASP A 144 -21.01 21.07 9.33
CA ASP A 144 -19.71 21.45 9.91
C ASP A 144 -18.52 20.81 9.19
N GLN A 145 -18.54 20.81 7.85
CA GLN A 145 -17.50 20.18 7.03
C GLN A 145 -16.54 21.21 6.45
N ARG A 146 -15.30 20.78 6.18
CA ARG A 146 -14.28 21.62 5.54
C ARG A 146 -14.48 21.64 4.03
N LEU A 147 -14.87 22.79 3.49
CA LEU A 147 -15.11 22.99 2.07
C LEU A 147 -14.08 23.95 1.46
N LEU A 148 -13.55 23.59 0.30
CA LEU A 148 -12.78 24.50 -0.55
C LEU A 148 -13.70 25.54 -1.20
N LYS A 149 -13.11 26.60 -1.78
CA LYS A 149 -13.85 27.70 -2.42
C LYS A 149 -14.81 27.26 -3.53
N ASP A 150 -14.53 26.13 -4.17
CA ASP A 150 -15.37 25.55 -5.23
C ASP A 150 -16.47 24.61 -4.71
N GLY A 151 -16.66 24.54 -3.38
CA GLY A 151 -17.62 23.65 -2.73
C GLY A 151 -17.12 22.21 -2.54
N SER A 152 -15.89 21.89 -2.95
CA SER A 152 -15.34 20.55 -2.75
C SER A 152 -15.06 20.27 -1.28
N LEU A 153 -15.44 19.08 -0.83
CA LEU A 153 -15.15 18.57 0.52
C LEU A 153 -13.68 18.16 0.62
N LEU A 154 -12.98 18.68 1.63
CA LEU A 154 -11.59 18.34 1.94
C LEU A 154 -11.52 17.43 3.16
N LEU A 155 -11.00 16.22 2.97
CA LEU A 155 -10.84 15.21 4.01
C LEU A 155 -9.36 14.96 4.24
N VAL A 156 -8.86 15.29 5.44
CA VAL A 156 -7.46 15.05 5.81
C VAL A 156 -7.26 13.55 6.07
N THR A 157 -6.16 13.00 5.56
CA THR A 157 -5.74 11.62 5.86
C THR A 157 -4.56 11.64 6.83
N GLN A 158 -4.53 10.69 7.75
CA GLN A 158 -3.47 10.58 8.75
C GLN A 158 -3.23 9.13 9.18
N THR A 159 -2.14 8.92 9.92
CA THR A 159 -1.80 7.69 10.64
C THR A 159 -2.37 7.68 12.06
N LEU A 160 -2.25 6.54 12.75
CA LEU A 160 -2.74 6.34 14.13
C LEU A 160 -2.07 7.25 15.17
N ASP A 161 -0.88 7.77 14.87
CA ASP A 161 -0.19 8.75 15.72
C ASP A 161 -0.58 10.20 15.40
N GLY A 162 -1.53 10.42 14.50
CA GLY A 162 -2.01 11.74 14.09
C GLY A 162 -1.14 12.43 13.04
N THR A 163 -0.10 11.78 12.51
CA THR A 163 0.72 12.37 11.44
C THR A 163 -0.10 12.53 10.16
N ILE A 164 -0.20 13.76 9.65
CA ILE A 164 -0.88 14.05 8.38
C ILE A 164 -0.11 13.42 7.23
N THR A 165 -0.78 12.54 6.48
CA THR A 165 -0.21 11.82 5.34
C THR A 165 -0.73 12.28 3.99
N GLY A 166 -1.72 13.18 3.98
CA GLY A 166 -2.33 13.69 2.76
C GLY A 166 -3.76 14.17 2.95
N ALA A 167 -4.50 14.21 1.85
CA ALA A 167 -5.92 14.54 1.86
C ALA A 167 -6.65 13.93 0.66
N GLN A 168 -7.93 13.68 0.81
CA GLN A 168 -8.88 13.37 -0.25
C GLN A 168 -9.78 14.58 -0.50
N ILE A 169 -9.97 14.94 -1.77
CA ILE A 169 -10.92 15.95 -2.21
C ILE A 169 -12.09 15.23 -2.85
N ILE A 170 -13.32 15.58 -2.43
CA ILE A 170 -14.56 15.12 -3.05
C ILE A 170 -15.28 16.33 -3.63
N LYS A 171 -15.40 16.37 -4.95
CA LYS A 171 -16.05 17.47 -5.67
C LYS A 171 -17.58 17.42 -5.53
N PRO A 172 -18.30 18.52 -5.81
CA PRO A 172 -19.77 18.53 -5.83
C PRO A 172 -20.41 17.49 -6.79
N ASN A 173 -19.69 17.10 -7.85
CA ASN A 173 -20.12 16.04 -8.77
C ASN A 173 -19.84 14.61 -8.26
N SER A 174 -19.33 14.46 -7.03
CA SER A 174 -18.93 13.20 -6.38
C SER A 174 -17.62 12.59 -6.89
N ASP A 175 -16.86 13.28 -7.75
CA ASP A 175 -15.51 12.83 -8.11
C ASP A 175 -14.60 12.89 -6.89
N LYS A 176 -14.04 11.74 -6.51
CA LYS A 176 -13.09 11.61 -5.39
C LYS A 176 -11.67 11.55 -5.95
N ARG A 177 -10.76 12.36 -5.41
CA ARG A 177 -9.35 12.35 -5.81
C ARG A 177 -8.44 12.57 -4.60
N LEU A 178 -7.34 11.84 -4.53
CA LEU A 178 -6.31 12.12 -3.54
C LEU A 178 -5.45 13.32 -3.98
N VAL A 179 -5.07 14.16 -3.03
CA VAL A 179 -4.11 15.24 -3.27
C VAL A 179 -2.78 14.61 -3.64
N SER A 180 -2.17 15.07 -4.74
CA SER A 180 -0.86 14.59 -5.19
C SER A 180 0.17 14.66 -4.05
N GLY A 181 0.86 13.54 -3.81
CA GLY A 181 1.75 13.32 -2.67
C GLY A 181 1.11 12.60 -1.47
N THR A 182 -0.20 12.30 -1.51
CA THR A 182 -0.88 11.58 -0.42
C THR A 182 -0.40 10.13 -0.32
N GLN A 183 -0.01 9.70 0.88
CA GLN A 183 0.31 8.32 1.17
C GLN A 183 -0.96 7.56 1.54
N LYS A 184 -1.59 6.86 0.59
CA LYS A 184 -2.88 6.18 0.83
C LYS A 184 -2.75 4.98 1.79
N LYS A 185 -1.79 4.10 1.53
CA LYS A 185 -1.69 2.79 2.20
C LYS A 185 -1.49 2.97 3.71
N GLY A 186 -2.42 2.46 4.51
CA GLY A 186 -2.40 2.57 5.97
C GLY A 186 -2.89 3.91 6.53
N SER A 187 -3.12 4.91 5.67
CA SER A 187 -3.75 6.16 6.09
C SER A 187 -5.26 6.02 6.12
N PHE A 188 -5.91 6.82 6.96
CA PHE A 188 -7.35 6.85 7.10
C PHE A 188 -7.84 8.28 7.37
N ILE A 189 -9.15 8.48 7.24
CA ILE A 189 -9.82 9.75 7.58
C ILE A 189 -10.54 9.53 8.92
N PRO A 190 -10.08 10.16 10.01
CA PRO A 190 -10.75 10.07 11.29
C PRO A 190 -11.97 11.00 11.32
N LEU A 191 -13.06 10.56 11.96
CA LEU A 191 -14.25 11.40 12.16
C LEU A 191 -14.25 12.11 13.51
N SER A 192 -13.51 11.58 14.48
CA SER A 192 -13.28 12.18 15.79
C SER A 192 -11.79 12.26 16.08
N ALA A 193 -11.41 13.14 17.01
CA ALA A 193 -10.05 13.17 17.50
C ALA A 193 -9.69 11.82 18.12
N ILE A 194 -8.47 11.35 17.84
CA ILE A 194 -7.88 10.17 18.47
C ILE A 194 -7.57 10.57 19.93
N THR A 195 -8.44 10.19 20.86
CA THR A 195 -8.30 10.44 22.31
C THR A 195 -7.66 9.23 23.02
N GLU A 196 -7.89 8.99 24.32
CA GLU A 196 -7.34 7.80 25.00
C GLU A 196 -7.95 6.47 24.51
N THR A 197 -7.31 5.36 24.87
CA THR A 197 -7.56 3.99 24.38
C THR A 197 -9.05 3.65 24.23
N PRO A 198 -9.56 3.47 23.00
CA PRO A 198 -10.99 3.23 22.77
C PRO A 198 -11.33 1.75 23.01
N ASP A 199 -12.47 1.50 23.66
CA ASP A 199 -13.01 0.14 23.80
C ASP A 199 -13.50 -0.43 22.45
N THR A 200 -13.97 0.45 21.55
CA THR A 200 -14.47 0.08 20.22
C THR A 200 -13.93 1.01 19.13
N ILE A 201 -13.41 0.40 18.05
CA ILE A 201 -12.97 1.08 16.84
C ILE A 201 -13.78 0.53 15.67
N ILE A 202 -14.39 1.42 14.90
CA ILE A 202 -15.19 1.10 13.72
C ILE A 202 -14.44 1.60 12.49
N ILE A 203 -14.22 0.70 11.55
CA ILE A 203 -13.51 1.00 10.32
C ILE A 203 -14.49 0.81 9.17
N THR A 204 -14.73 1.89 8.42
CA THR A 204 -15.57 1.85 7.24
C THR A 204 -14.71 1.93 5.99
N GLU A 205 -15.29 1.56 4.85
CA GLU A 205 -14.60 1.75 3.57
C GLU A 205 -14.51 3.25 3.21
N GLY A 206 -15.67 3.91 3.13
CA GLY A 206 -15.80 5.30 2.69
C GLY A 206 -16.25 6.26 3.78
N TYR A 207 -16.01 7.55 3.53
CA TYR A 207 -16.30 8.63 4.48
C TYR A 207 -17.80 8.86 4.75
N ALA A 208 -18.68 8.69 3.74
CA ALA A 208 -20.12 8.85 3.95
C ALA A 208 -20.69 7.74 4.87
N THR A 209 -20.24 6.50 4.67
CA THR A 209 -20.55 5.38 5.56
C THR A 209 -20.03 5.66 6.97
N ALA A 210 -18.81 6.17 7.10
CA ALA A 210 -18.25 6.59 8.39
C ALA A 210 -19.15 7.60 9.11
N LEU A 211 -19.62 8.65 8.40
CA LEU A 211 -20.49 9.66 9.00
C LEU A 211 -21.79 9.06 9.51
N THR A 212 -22.39 8.18 8.72
CA THR A 212 -23.61 7.45 9.13
C THR A 212 -23.36 6.62 10.38
N VAL A 213 -22.29 5.83 10.39
CA VAL A 213 -21.91 4.97 11.53
C VAL A 213 -21.64 5.79 12.78
N SER A 214 -20.96 6.94 12.66
CA SER A 214 -20.66 7.82 13.79
C SER A 214 -21.91 8.40 14.49
N GLN A 215 -23.04 8.44 13.79
CA GLN A 215 -24.33 8.87 14.35
C GLN A 215 -25.09 7.73 15.03
N LEU A 216 -24.71 6.48 14.77
CA LEU A 216 -25.44 5.28 15.20
C LEU A 216 -24.72 4.47 16.28
N HIS A 217 -23.39 4.62 16.39
CA HIS A 217 -22.59 3.83 17.32
C HIS A 217 -21.48 4.65 17.97
N GLU A 218 -21.35 4.51 19.28
CA GLU A 218 -20.28 5.15 20.05
C GLU A 218 -18.93 4.45 19.81
N GLY A 219 -17.88 5.22 19.55
CA GLY A 219 -16.54 4.68 19.34
C GLY A 219 -15.74 5.53 18.36
N TRP A 220 -14.52 5.08 18.09
CA TRP A 220 -13.68 5.74 17.09
C TRP A 220 -14.04 5.27 15.69
N VAL A 221 -14.44 6.20 14.84
CA VAL A 221 -14.80 5.88 13.46
C VAL A 221 -13.73 6.36 12.51
N LEU A 222 -13.18 5.42 11.74
CA LEU A 222 -12.12 5.65 10.76
C LEU A 222 -12.63 5.25 9.38
N ALA A 223 -12.50 6.11 8.38
CA ALA A 223 -12.73 5.74 6.99
C ALA A 223 -11.43 5.32 6.32
N ALA A 224 -11.40 4.12 5.72
CA ALA A 224 -10.23 3.53 5.09
C ALA A 224 -9.93 4.08 3.69
N ILE A 225 -10.67 5.08 3.21
CA ILE A 225 -10.54 5.73 1.89
C ILE A 225 -11.17 4.90 0.76
N ASP A 226 -10.81 3.61 0.64
CA ASP A 226 -11.34 2.64 -0.32
C ASP A 226 -11.18 1.18 0.17
N GLU A 227 -11.85 0.25 -0.53
CA GLU A 227 -11.86 -1.19 -0.26
C GLU A 227 -10.44 -1.78 -0.15
N GLY A 228 -9.53 -1.36 -1.03
CA GLY A 228 -8.18 -1.91 -1.12
C GLY A 228 -7.30 -1.53 0.08
N ASN A 229 -7.63 -0.45 0.78
CA ASN A 229 -6.90 0.01 1.95
C ASN A 229 -7.53 -0.48 3.27
N LEU A 230 -8.79 -0.93 3.26
CA LEU A 230 -9.51 -1.41 4.44
C LEU A 230 -8.77 -2.52 5.21
N PRO A 231 -8.24 -3.59 4.58
CA PRO A 231 -7.48 -4.62 5.31
C PRO A 231 -6.19 -4.08 5.93
N THR A 232 -5.54 -3.11 5.27
CA THR A 232 -4.30 -2.51 5.76
C THR A 232 -4.55 -1.69 7.03
N VAL A 233 -5.55 -0.81 7.00
CA VAL A 233 -5.95 -0.01 8.17
C VAL A 233 -6.40 -0.92 9.31
N THR A 234 -7.19 -1.95 9.00
CA THR A 234 -7.66 -2.93 10.01
C THR A 234 -6.50 -3.63 10.71
N LYS A 235 -5.50 -4.10 9.97
CA LYS A 235 -4.33 -4.76 10.54
C LYS A 235 -3.55 -3.82 11.46
N GLN A 236 -3.31 -2.58 11.02
CA GLN A 236 -2.59 -1.58 11.84
C GLN A 236 -3.34 -1.23 13.13
N VAL A 237 -4.67 -1.11 13.05
CA VAL A 237 -5.52 -0.88 14.23
C VAL A 237 -5.41 -2.06 15.19
N ARG A 238 -5.52 -3.31 14.73
CA ARG A 238 -5.38 -4.51 15.58
C ARG A 238 -4.00 -4.61 16.22
N GLU A 239 -2.94 -4.28 15.49
CA GLU A 239 -1.58 -4.27 16.03
C GLU A 239 -1.41 -3.22 17.15
N ARG A 240 -2.01 -2.03 16.98
CA ARG A 240 -1.90 -0.95 17.96
C ARG A 240 -2.83 -1.11 19.17
N TYR A 241 -4.01 -1.68 18.95
CA TYR A 241 -5.08 -1.86 19.94
C TYR A 241 -5.51 -3.34 19.95
N PRO A 242 -4.69 -4.24 20.52
CA PRO A 242 -4.92 -5.68 20.47
C PRO A 242 -6.20 -6.12 21.16
N ASP A 243 -6.64 -5.38 22.19
CA ASP A 243 -7.81 -5.72 23.00
C ASP A 243 -9.09 -4.96 22.58
N ALA A 244 -8.97 -3.95 21.72
CA ALA A 244 -10.12 -3.18 21.27
C ALA A 244 -11.06 -4.04 20.42
N ARG A 245 -12.37 -3.82 20.57
CA ARG A 245 -13.36 -4.38 19.66
C ARG A 245 -13.25 -3.65 18.32
N ILE A 246 -13.00 -4.39 17.24
CA ILE A 246 -12.94 -3.82 15.89
C ILE A 246 -14.19 -4.23 15.13
N ILE A 247 -14.94 -3.25 14.63
CA ILE A 247 -16.12 -3.43 13.78
C ILE A 247 -15.75 -2.98 12.37
N LEU A 248 -15.97 -3.83 11.38
CA LEU A 248 -15.83 -3.47 9.96
C LEU A 248 -17.21 -3.18 9.38
N ALA A 249 -17.42 -1.96 8.91
CA ALA A 249 -18.65 -1.53 8.24
C ALA A 249 -18.33 -1.19 6.78
N ALA A 250 -18.13 -2.24 5.97
CA ALA A 250 -17.86 -2.17 4.54
C ALA A 250 -19.15 -2.30 3.72
N ASP A 251 -19.08 -1.90 2.46
CA ASP A 251 -20.20 -2.04 1.53
C ASP A 251 -20.49 -3.54 1.25
N ASN A 252 -21.76 -3.87 1.01
CA ASN A 252 -22.21 -5.25 0.80
C ASN A 252 -22.38 -5.53 -0.71
N ASP A 253 -21.25 -5.63 -1.41
CA ASP A 253 -21.22 -5.69 -2.88
C ASP A 253 -21.19 -7.13 -3.43
N TRP A 254 -21.85 -8.08 -2.77
CA TRP A 254 -21.93 -9.49 -3.18
C TRP A 254 -22.59 -9.71 -4.57
N HIS A 255 -23.16 -8.68 -5.19
CA HIS A 255 -23.92 -8.77 -6.44
C HIS A 255 -23.35 -7.95 -7.62
N ALA A 256 -22.10 -7.51 -7.57
CA ALA A 256 -21.47 -6.75 -8.65
C ALA A 256 -20.97 -7.60 -9.82
#